data_AF-A0A2V1JYP9-F1
#
_entry.id   AF-A0A2V1JYP9-F1
#
_cell.length_a   1.000
_cell.length_b   1.000
_cell.length_c   1.000
_cell.angle_alpha   90.00
_cell.angle_beta   90.00
_cell.angle_gamma   90.00
#
_symmetry.space_group_name_H-M   'P 1'
#
loop_
_entity.id
_entity.type
_entity.pdbx_description
1 polymer ?
#
loop_
_entity_poly.entity_id
_entity_poly.type
_entity_poly.pdbx_seq_one_letter_code
_entity_poly.pdbx_strand_id
1 'polypeptide(L)'
;MYPSIQVGKYLVSPLVRRDHAGRYVASVSIRSGHASMTQDRLMRFTPLFDSAEAAVRFAKTEAFSYIRTRSQPAARKGMLSA
;
A
#
# COMPACT_ATOMS: atom_id res chain seq x y z
N MET A 1 -5.37 -16.66 2.68
CA MET A 1 -4.84 -15.42 3.28
C MET A 1 -3.50 -15.14 2.62
N TYR A 2 -3.23 -13.92 2.16
CA TYR A 2 -1.96 -13.58 1.51
C TYR A 2 -0.93 -13.14 2.56
N PRO A 3 0.35 -13.52 2.42
CA PRO A 3 1.37 -13.17 3.39
C PRO A 3 1.59 -11.65 3.43
N SER A 4 1.74 -11.12 4.64
CA SER A 4 2.16 -9.74 4.85
C SER A 4 3.65 -9.56 4.56
N ILE A 5 4.04 -8.37 4.12
CA ILE A 5 5.42 -8.01 3.75
C ILE A 5 5.87 -6.87 4.64
N GLN A 6 7.04 -7.02 5.27
CA GLN A 6 7.66 -5.94 6.02
C GLN A 6 8.57 -5.11 5.10
N VAL A 7 8.39 -3.79 5.12
CA VAL A 7 9.17 -2.81 4.34
C VAL A 7 9.60 -1.69 5.28
N GLY A 8 10.82 -1.79 5.81
CA GLY A 8 11.30 -0.88 6.86
C GLY A 8 10.33 -0.87 8.05
N LYS A 9 9.81 0.32 8.40
CA LYS A 9 8.81 0.49 9.48
C LYS A 9 7.37 0.11 9.10
N TYR A 10 7.12 -0.25 7.85
CA TYR A 10 5.78 -0.54 7.35
C TYR A 10 5.52 -2.04 7.29
N LEU A 11 4.36 -2.47 7.76
CA LEU A 11 3.82 -3.81 7.54
C LEU A 11 2.68 -3.72 6.52
N VAL A 12 2.88 -4.38 5.38
CA VAL A 12 1.98 -4.37 4.23
C VAL A 12 1.18 -5.67 4.20
N SER A 13 -0.14 -5.58 4.25
CA SER A 13 -1.05 -6.72 4.22
C SER A 13 -1.97 -6.63 3.01
N PRO A 14 -1.71 -7.39 1.92
CA PRO A 14 -2.61 -7.47 0.78
C PRO A 14 -3.92 -8.16 1.14
N LEU A 15 -5.02 -7.58 0.67
CA LEU A 15 -6.38 -8.03 0.93
C LEU A 15 -7.10 -8.12 -0.41
N VAL A 16 -7.56 -9.32 -0.77
CA VAL A 16 -8.35 -9.53 -1.99
C VAL A 16 -9.74 -10.01 -1.62
N ARG A 17 -10.73 -9.40 -2.25
CA ARG A 17 -12.14 -9.73 -2.09
C ARG A 17 -12.67 -10.15 -3.45
N ARG A 18 -13.48 -11.21 -3.51
CA ARG A 18 -14.20 -11.59 -4.73
C ARG A 18 -15.53 -10.82 -4.76
N ASP A 19 -15.87 -10.24 -5.90
CA ASP A 19 -17.16 -9.57 -6.12
C ASP A 19 -18.25 -10.58 -6.52
N HIS A 20 -19.49 -10.10 -6.63
CA HIS A 20 -20.64 -10.93 -7.03
C HIS A 20 -20.56 -11.45 -8.47
N ALA A 21 -19.78 -10.80 -9.34
CA ALA A 21 -19.54 -11.23 -10.71
C ALA A 21 -18.35 -12.21 -10.83
N GLY A 22 -17.74 -12.60 -9.69
CA GLY A 22 -16.63 -13.53 -9.65
C GLY A 22 -15.26 -12.93 -9.91
N ARG A 23 -15.17 -11.61 -10.12
CA ARG A 23 -13.92 -10.85 -10.27
C ARG A 23 -13.32 -10.50 -8.91
N TYR A 24 -12.08 -10.03 -8.91
CA TYR A 24 -11.35 -9.73 -7.69
C TYR A 24 -11.11 -8.24 -7.53
N VAL A 25 -11.38 -7.71 -6.35
CA VAL A 25 -11.09 -6.35 -5.92
C VAL A 25 -9.86 -6.37 -5.04
N ALA A 26 -8.90 -5.50 -5.36
CA ALA A 26 -7.68 -5.33 -4.58
C ALA A 26 -7.87 -4.30 -3.45
N SER A 27 -7.22 -4.57 -2.33
CA SER A 27 -7.02 -3.62 -1.23
C SER A 27 -5.73 -3.94 -0.48
N VAL A 28 -5.19 -2.97 0.26
CA VAL A 28 -3.99 -3.17 1.06
C VAL A 28 -4.08 -2.39 2.37
N SER A 29 -3.76 -3.04 3.48
CA SER A 29 -3.52 -2.37 4.77
C SER A 29 -2.02 -2.13 4.91
N ILE A 30 -1.65 -0.90 5.27
CA ILE A 30 -0.28 -0.48 5.51
C ILE A 30 -0.23 0.07 6.92
N ARG A 31 0.41 -0.67 7.84
CA ARG A 31 0.61 -0.25 9.22
C ARG A 31 2.01 0.29 9.39
N SER A 32 2.19 1.49 9.93
CA SER A 32 3.51 2.01 10.31
C SER A 32 3.79 1.77 11.79
N GLY A 33 4.87 1.10 12.12
CA GLY A 33 5.34 0.89 13.49
C GLY A 33 6.58 1.72 13.78
N HIS A 34 6.41 2.95 14.29
CA HIS A 34 7.46 3.67 15.02
C HIS A 34 6.84 4.81 15.83
N ALA A 35 6.86 4.68 17.17
CA ALA A 35 6.37 5.61 18.19
C ALA A 35 4.84 5.84 18.27
N SER A 36 4.23 5.42 19.40
CA SER A 36 2.91 5.75 20.03
C SER A 36 1.62 5.95 19.20
N MET A 37 1.70 6.05 17.88
CA MET A 37 0.59 6.23 16.95
C MET A 37 0.80 5.28 15.78
N THR A 38 0.37 4.03 15.95
CA THR A 38 0.23 3.09 14.82
C THR A 38 -0.88 3.60 13.91
N GLN A 39 -0.52 4.29 12.84
CA GLN A 39 -1.47 4.64 11.81
C GLN A 39 -1.61 3.46 10.85
N ASP A 40 -2.80 2.86 10.82
CA ASP A 40 -3.20 1.97 9.73
C ASP A 40 -3.73 2.82 8.58
N ARG A 41 -3.26 2.52 7.37
CA ARG A 41 -3.86 3.02 6.13
C ARG A 41 -4.40 1.86 5.33
N LEU A 42 -5.71 1.78 5.20
CA LEU A 42 -6.37 0.89 4.27
C LEU A 42 -6.62 1.60 2.94
N MET A 43 -5.99 1.12 1.87
CA MET A 43 -6.24 1.56 0.50
C MET A 43 -7.14 0.53 -0.19
N ARG A 44 -8.25 0.99 -0.76
CA ARG A 44 -9.18 0.17 -1.56
C ARG A 44 -9.13 0.67 -3.00
N PHE A 45 -9.01 -0.25 -3.93
CA PHE A 45 -8.81 0.07 -5.33
C PHE A 45 -10.07 -0.25 -6.14
N THR A 46 -10.33 0.57 -7.15
CA THR A 46 -11.46 0.41 -8.09
C THR A 46 -11.23 -0.65 -9.18
N PRO A 47 -10.00 -0.90 -9.68
CA PRO A 47 -9.77 -1.92 -10.70
C PRO A 47 -10.22 -3.32 -10.25
N LEU A 48 -10.79 -4.04 -11.21
CA LEU A 48 -11.23 -5.43 -11.07
C LEU A 48 -10.25 -6.33 -11.82
N PHE A 49 -9.97 -7.49 -11.24
CA PHE A 49 -9.02 -8.45 -11.77
C PHE A 49 -9.70 -9.79 -12.02
N ASP A 50 -9.29 -10.46 -13.09
CA ASP A 50 -9.79 -11.81 -13.41
C ASP A 50 -9.15 -12.89 -12.52
N SER A 51 -8.03 -12.57 -11.86
CA SER A 51 -7.38 -13.47 -10.92
C SER A 51 -7.01 -12.78 -9.61
N ALA A 52 -7.09 -13.55 -8.52
CA ALA A 52 -6.73 -13.07 -7.21
C ALA A 52 -5.22 -12.73 -7.12
N GLU A 53 -4.38 -13.47 -7.86
CA GLU A 53 -2.94 -13.23 -7.94
C GLU A 53 -2.61 -11.90 -8.63
N ALA A 54 -3.38 -11.51 -9.65
CA ALA A 54 -3.24 -10.19 -10.28
C ALA A 54 -3.63 -9.08 -9.31
N ALA A 55 -4.74 -9.25 -8.58
CA ALA A 55 -5.16 -8.31 -7.54
C ALA A 55 -4.11 -8.14 -6.43
N VAL A 56 -3.48 -9.23 -5.98
CA VAL A 56 -2.38 -9.18 -4.99
C VAL A 56 -1.16 -8.45 -5.53
N ARG A 57 -0.72 -8.79 -6.76
CA ARG A 57 0.42 -8.12 -7.39
C ARG A 57 0.19 -6.63 -7.49
N PHE A 58 -0.99 -6.23 -7.94
CA PHE A 58 -1.41 -4.83 -7.99
C PHE A 58 -1.36 -4.16 -6.61
N ALA A 59 -1.99 -4.76 -5.59
CA ALA A 59 -2.02 -4.23 -4.23
C ALA A 59 -0.61 -4.00 -3.65
N LYS A 60 0.33 -4.91 -3.92
CA LYS A 60 1.74 -4.78 -3.49
C LYS A 60 2.45 -3.63 -4.20
N THR A 61 2.28 -3.52 -5.52
CA THR A 61 2.87 -2.43 -6.32
C THR A 61 2.42 -1.07 -5.81
N GLU A 62 1.11 -0.90 -5.58
CA GLU A 62 0.56 0.35 -5.06
C GLU A 62 1.06 0.67 -3.65
N ALA A 63 1.19 -0.34 -2.78
CA ALA A 63 1.75 -0.16 -1.45
C ALA A 63 3.20 0.30 -1.49
N PHE A 64 4.04 -0.29 -2.35
CA PHE A 64 5.43 0.11 -2.52
C PHE A 64 5.56 1.53 -3.10
N SER A 65 4.70 1.90 -4.05
CA SER A 65 4.63 3.27 -4.55
C SER A 65 4.28 4.26 -3.45
N TYR A 66 3.26 3.97 -2.63
CA TYR A 66 2.89 4.79 -1.48
C TYR A 66 4.04 4.93 -0.46
N ILE A 67 4.68 3.82 -0.09
CA ILE A 67 5.79 3.82 0.88
C ILE A 67 6.97 4.64 0.34
N ARG A 68 7.31 4.51 -0.94
CA ARG A 68 8.38 5.30 -1.57
C ARG A 68 8.10 6.79 -1.47
N THR A 69 6.87 7.23 -1.77
CA THR A 69 6.47 8.64 -1.65
C THR A 69 6.52 9.14 -0.20
N ARG A 70 6.24 8.29 0.80
CA ARG A 70 6.31 8.66 2.23
C ARG A 70 7.71 8.62 2.82
N SER A 71 8.61 7.83 2.23
CA SER A 71 9.99 7.68 2.69
C SER A 71 10.95 8.68 2.05
N GLN A 72 10.54 9.35 0.97
CA GLN A 72 11.30 10.49 0.45
C GLN A 72 11.18 11.66 1.44
N PRO A 73 12.29 12.14 2.03
CA PRO A 73 12.26 13.41 2.72
C PRO A 73 11.84 14.46 1.69
N ALA A 74 10.88 15.32 2.03
CA ALA A 74 10.49 16.43 1.18
C ALA A 74 11.78 17.14 0.74
N ALA A 75 12.09 17.08 -0.55
CA ALA A 75 13.24 17.77 -1.11
C ALA A 75 13.18 19.20 -0.58
N ARG A 76 14.25 19.63 0.11
CA ARG A 76 14.38 20.95 0.75
C ARG A 76 13.92 22.02 -0.25
N LYS A 77 12.67 22.47 -0.11
CA LYS A 77 12.15 23.62 -0.84
C LYS A 77 12.64 24.84 -0.07
N GLY A 78 13.78 25.36 -0.51
CA GLY A 78 14.35 26.59 0.02
C GLY A 78 15.81 26.43 0.39
N MET A 79 16.71 26.64 -0.58
CA MET A 79 17.90 27.47 -0.39
C MET A 79 18.54 27.78 -1.75
N LEU A 80 17.99 28.76 -2.46
CA LEU A 80 18.77 29.59 -3.37
C LEU A 80 18.03 30.91 -3.57
N SER A 81 18.51 31.98 -2.93
CA SER A 81 18.42 33.39 -3.33
C SER A 81 19.05 34.23 -2.22
N ALA A 82 20.35 34.47 -2.32
CA ALA A 82 21.04 35.60 -1.71
C ALA A 82 22.01 36.13 -2.76
#